data_AF-A0A8T6US12-F1
#
_entry.id   AF-A0A8T6US12-F1
#
_cell.length_a   1.000
_cell.length_b   1.000
_cell.length_c   1.000
_cell.angle_alpha   90.00
_cell.angle_beta   90.00
_cell.angle_gamma   90.00
#
_symmetry.space_group_name_H-M   'P 1'
#
loop_
_entity.id
_entity.type
_entity.pdbx_description
1 polymer ?
#
loop_
_entity_poly.entity_id
_entity_poly.type
_entity_poly.pdbx_seq_one_letter_code
_entity_poly.pdbx_strand_id
1 'polypeptide(L)' 'PDVKWSDIGGLDTAKQELKEVVEWPLKNPEAFRRLGITPPKGVLVFGPPGCGKTLLARAVATESEANFISVK' A
#
# COMPACT_ATOMS: atom_id res chain seq x y z
N PRO A 1 -2.42 -15.50 3.33
CA PRO A 1 -1.69 -15.12 4.56
C PRO A 1 -1.90 -13.64 4.82
N ASP A 2 -2.65 -13.34 5.88
CA ASP A 2 -3.02 -11.98 6.26
C ASP A 2 -1.83 -11.33 6.98
N VAL A 3 -0.89 -10.82 6.20
CA VAL A 3 0.24 -10.04 6.73
C VAL A 3 -0.29 -8.67 7.09
N LYS A 4 -0.05 -8.19 8.30
CA LYS A 4 -0.47 -6.86 8.74
C LYS A 4 0.71 -5.89 8.81
N TRP A 5 0.42 -4.60 8.94
CA TRP A 5 1.47 -3.59 9.15
C TRP A 5 2.31 -3.85 10.40
N SER A 6 1.70 -4.46 11.42
CA SER A 6 2.35 -4.88 12.66
C SER A 6 3.42 -5.95 12.47
N ASP A 7 3.31 -6.74 11.40
CA ASP A 7 4.20 -7.89 11.17
C ASP A 7 5.49 -7.50 10.44
N ILE A 8 5.57 -6.25 9.98
CA ILE A 8 6.73 -5.69 9.28
C ILE A 8 7.46 -4.78 10.25
N GLY A 9 8.73 -5.08 10.57
CA GLY A 9 9.58 -4.19 11.36
C GLY A 9 10.13 -3.02 10.53
N GLY A 10 10.15 -1.80 11.11
CA GLY A 10 10.72 -0.60 10.48
C GLY A 10 10.00 -0.17 9.20
N LEU A 11 10.74 0.44 8.26
CA LEU A 11 10.24 0.94 6.97
C LEU A 11 9.09 1.95 7.11
N ASP A 12 9.09 2.73 8.19
CA ASP A 12 7.95 3.59 8.55
C ASP A 12 7.58 4.59 7.45
N THR A 13 8.58 5.17 6.78
CA THR A 13 8.38 6.05 5.63
C THR A 13 7.67 5.32 4.48
N ALA A 14 8.15 4.13 4.09
CA ALA A 14 7.56 3.37 2.99
C ALA A 14 6.15 2.88 3.32
N LYS A 15 5.90 2.49 4.57
CA LYS A 15 4.56 2.13 5.05
C LYS A 15 3.61 3.32 4.97
N GLN A 16 4.06 4.50 5.40
CA GLN A 16 3.28 5.73 5.36
C GLN A 16 2.94 6.12 3.92
N GLU A 17 3.92 6.12 3.02
CA GLU A 17 3.69 6.41 1.59
C GLU A 17 2.69 5.43 0.97
N LEU A 18 2.81 4.13 1.26
CA LEU A 18 1.87 3.13 0.74
C LEU A 18 0.45 3.32 1.29
N LYS A 19 0.30 3.69 2.57
CA LYS A 19 -1.00 4.03 3.16
C LYS A 19 -1.65 5.22 2.47
N GLU A 20 -0.87 6.27 2.23
CA GLU A 20 -1.35 7.50 1.58
C GLU A 20 -1.76 7.26 0.14
N VAL A 21 -1.00 6.44 -0.58
CA VAL A 21 -1.25 6.19 -2.00
C VAL A 21 -2.35 5.14 -2.22
N VAL A 22 -2.48 4.15 -1.35
CA VAL A 22 -3.41 3.02 -1.56
C VAL A 22 -4.60 3.08 -0.61
N GLU A 23 -4.38 3.17 0.69
CA GLU A 23 -5.48 3.12 1.66
C GLU A 23 -6.34 4.39 1.66
N TRP A 24 -5.74 5.58 1.56
CA TRP A 24 -6.50 6.82 1.66
C TRP A 24 -7.48 7.04 0.51
N PRO A 25 -7.14 6.79 -0.76
CA PRO A 25 -8.11 6.88 -1.85
C PRO A 25 -9.27 5.89 -1.71
N LEU A 26 -8.99 4.69 -1.18
CA LEU A 26 -10.00 3.65 -0.96
C LEU A 26 -10.92 3.99 0.22
N LYS A 27 -10.37 4.51 1.33
CA LYS A 27 -11.12 4.86 2.54
C LYS A 27 -11.83 6.22 2.45
N ASN A 28 -11.28 7.18 1.71
CA ASN A 28 -11.77 8.57 1.64
C ASN A 28 -12.01 9.09 0.20
N PRO A 29 -12.75 8.37 -0.66
CA PRO A 29 -12.92 8.75 -2.06
C PRO A 29 -13.61 10.11 -2.26
N GLU A 30 -14.49 10.51 -1.34
CA GLU A 30 -15.18 11.81 -1.37
C GLU A 30 -14.22 12.99 -1.15
N ALA A 31 -13.20 12.81 -0.31
CA ALA A 31 -12.20 13.85 -0.06
C ALA A 31 -11.38 14.14 -1.32
N PHE A 32 -10.97 13.09 -2.04
CA PHE A 32 -10.26 13.21 -3.31
C PHE A 32 -11.11 13.90 -4.38
N ARG A 33 -12.40 13.53 -4.48
CA ARG A 33 -13.36 14.18 -5.40
C ARG A 33 -13.55 15.66 -5.08
N ARG A 34 -13.73 16.00 -3.80
CA ARG A 34 -13.93 17.39 -3.35
C ARG A 34 -12.70 18.26 -3.61
N LEU A 35 -11.50 17.70 -3.44
CA LEU A 35 -10.25 18.42 -3.68
C LEU A 35 -9.86 18.47 -5.17
N GLY A 36 -10.59 17.75 -6.04
CA GLY A 36 -10.25 17.63 -7.46
C GLY A 36 -8.94 16.90 -7.73
N ILE A 37 -8.47 16.10 -6.76
CA ILE A 37 -7.19 15.39 -6.84
C ILE A 37 -7.43 14.02 -7.44
N THR A 38 -6.66 13.69 -8.49
CA THR A 38 -6.69 12.34 -9.06
C THR A 38 -5.78 11.43 -8.22
N PRO A 39 -6.29 10.30 -7.70
CA PRO A 39 -5.46 9.38 -6.94
C PRO A 39 -4.38 8.73 -7.82
N PRO A 40 -3.25 8.32 -7.25
CA PRO A 40 -2.17 7.70 -8.01
C PRO A 40 -2.63 6.37 -8.62
N LYS A 41 -2.17 6.09 -9.85
CA LYS A 41 -2.58 4.86 -10.57
C LYS A 41 -1.80 3.61 -10.19
N GLY A 42 -0.65 3.77 -9.55
CA GLY A 42 0.21 2.66 -9.16
C GLY A 42 1.44 3.13 -8.41
N VAL A 43 2.10 2.18 -7.73
CA VAL A 43 3.31 2.39 -6.95
C VAL A 43 4.38 1.42 -7.43
N LEU A 44 5.61 1.90 -7.58
CA LEU A 44 6.77 1.07 -7.85
C LEU A 44 7.61 0.95 -6.58
N VAL A 45 7.68 -0.26 -6.01
CA VAL A 45 8.54 -0.56 -4.86
C VAL A 45 9.83 -1.20 -5.37
N PHE A 46 10.97 -0.53 -5.20
CA PHE A 46 12.28 -1.00 -5.67
C PHE A 46 13.32 -1.07 -4.54
N GLY A 47 14.37 -1.87 -4.75
CA GLY A 47 15.47 -2.01 -3.80
C GLY A 47 16.14 -3.38 -3.87
N PRO A 48 17.22 -3.63 -3.10
CA PRO A 48 17.93 -4.90 -3.06
C PRO A 48 17.03 -6.10 -2.70
N PRO A 49 17.38 -7.33 -3.11
CA PRO A 49 16.65 -8.53 -2.68
C PRO A 49 16.71 -8.67 -1.15
N GLY A 50 15.64 -9.18 -0.54
CA GLY A 50 15.55 -9.37 0.91
C GLY A 50 15.00 -8.19 1.73
N CYS A 51 14.79 -7.00 1.14
CA CYS A 51 14.28 -5.82 1.87
C CYS A 51 12.76 -5.81 2.13
N GLY A 52 12.07 -6.95 2.09
CA GLY A 52 10.65 -7.03 2.47
C GLY A 52 9.63 -6.44 1.48
N LYS A 53 10.00 -6.11 0.23
CA LYS A 53 9.10 -5.54 -0.79
C LYS A 53 7.81 -6.36 -1.02
N THR A 54 7.95 -7.69 -1.15
CA THR A 54 6.80 -8.59 -1.32
C THR A 54 5.94 -8.68 -0.07
N LEU A 55 6.54 -8.55 1.12
CA LEU A 55 5.80 -8.50 2.38
C LEU A 55 5.01 -7.19 2.50
N LEU A 56 5.61 -6.05 2.15
CA LEU A 56 4.91 -4.76 2.08
C LEU A 56 3.69 -4.82 1.15
N ALA A 57 3.84 -5.38 -0.05
CA ALA A 57 2.74 -5.49 -1.00
C ALA A 57 1.58 -6.34 -0.48
N ARG A 58 1.88 -7.41 0.28
CA ARG A 58 0.86 -8.24 0.93
C ARG A 58 0.18 -7.51 2.08
N ALA A 59 0.95 -6.79 2.91
CA ALA A 59 0.40 -6.02 4.02
C ALA A 59 -0.57 -4.93 3.57
N VAL A 60 -0.20 -4.19 2.52
CA VAL A 60 -1.09 -3.19 1.91
C VAL A 60 -2.41 -3.81 1.47
N ALA A 61 -2.36 -4.96 0.80
CA ALA A 61 -3.57 -5.61 0.30
C ALA A 61 -4.47 -6.08 1.45
N THR A 62 -3.90 -6.68 2.50
CA THR A 62 -4.65 -7.11 3.68
C THR A 62 -5.28 -5.92 4.42
N GLU A 63 -4.56 -4.82 4.60
CA GLU A 63 -5.02 -3.65 5.37
C GLU A 63 -5.99 -2.74 4.59
N SER A 64 -5.93 -2.82 3.26
CA SER A 64 -6.87 -2.14 2.36
C SER A 64 -8.11 -2.99 2.06
N GLU A 65 -8.21 -4.20 2.63
CA GLU A 65 -9.25 -5.19 2.29
C GLU A 65 -9.36 -5.45 0.77
N ALA A 66 -8.22 -5.37 0.08
CA ALA A 66 -8.12 -5.45 -1.37
C ALA A 66 -7.67 -6.85 -1.83
N ASN A 67 -8.12 -7.25 -3.02
CA ASN A 67 -7.67 -8.50 -3.63
C ASN A 67 -6.20 -8.42 -4.05
N PHE A 68 -5.37 -9.34 -3.58
CA PHE A 68 -3.98 -9.46 -3.97
C PHE A 68 -3.81 -10.39 -5.17
N ILE A 69 -3.42 -9.84 -6.32
CA ILE A 69 -3.14 -10.62 -7.54
C ILE A 69 -1.64 -10.67 -7.77
N SER A 70 -1.05 -11.86 -7.66
CA SER A 70 0.35 -12.10 -8.00
C SER A 70 0.43 -12.60 -9.44
N VAL A 71 0.96 -11.77 -10.34
CA VAL A 71 1.31 -12.20 -11.71
C VAL A 71 2.74 -12.72 -11.68
N LYS A 72 2.95 -13.91 -12.24
CA LYS A 72 4.24 -14.63 -12.24
C LYS A 72 4.94 -14.47 -13.58
#